data_AF-A0A955IZT8-F1
#
_entry.id   AF-A0A955IZT8-F1
#
_cell.length_a   1.000
_cell.length_b   1.000
_cell.length_c   1.000
_cell.angle_alpha   90.00
_cell.angle_beta   90.00
_cell.angle_gamma   90.00
#
_symmetry.space_group_name_H-M   'P 1'
#
loop_
_entity.id
_entity.type
_entity.pdbx_description
1 polymer ?
#
loop_
_entity_poly.entity_id
_entity_poly.type
_entity_poly.pdbx_seq_one_letter_code
_entity_poly.pdbx_strand_id
1 'polypeptide(L)'
;GVKIAFGTDVGVGEHGTNAMEFVYMHEAGMPAMECIKSATVNAADLLGQSESLGTIEPGKHADLIAVEISPLEDISVLNRVVFVMKDGKVYKGR
;
A
#
# COMPACT_ATOMS: atom_id res chain seq x y z
N GLY A 1 16.32 8.86 -9.14
CA GLY A 1 16.25 9.33 -7.75
C GLY A 1 16.64 8.21 -6.81
N VAL A 2 16.64 8.45 -5.50
CA VAL A 2 16.83 7.42 -4.47
C VAL A 2 15.63 6.47 -4.46
N LYS A 3 15.85 5.16 -4.26
CA LYS A 3 14.76 4.19 -4.07
C LYS A 3 14.09 4.41 -2.72
N ILE A 4 12.76 4.44 -2.68
CA ILE A 4 11.97 4.68 -1.46
C ILE A 4 11.00 3.52 -1.25
N ALA A 5 11.01 2.96 -0.04
CA ALA A 5 10.01 2.01 0.46
C ALA A 5 9.20 2.67 1.58
N PHE A 6 7.93 2.29 1.70
CA PHE A 6 6.99 2.87 2.66
C PHE A 6 7.27 2.40 4.09
N GLY A 7 7.35 3.32 5.04
CA GLY A 7 7.58 3.04 6.45
C GLY A 7 7.05 4.17 7.31
N THR A 8 6.31 3.85 8.37
CA THR A 8 5.48 4.81 9.11
C THR A 8 5.91 5.04 10.55
N ASP A 9 6.79 4.20 11.08
CA ASP A 9 7.17 4.14 12.50
C ASP A 9 5.96 3.98 13.45
N VAL A 10 4.88 3.35 12.96
CA VAL A 10 3.70 3.03 13.77
C VAL A 10 4.10 2.08 14.90
N GLY A 11 3.67 2.41 16.11
CA GLY A 11 4.33 2.03 17.37
C GLY A 11 4.70 3.28 18.18
N VAL A 12 5.07 4.36 17.49
CA VAL A 12 5.06 5.74 18.03
C VAL A 12 3.66 6.35 17.90
N GLY A 13 3.03 6.20 16.73
CA GLY A 13 1.62 6.54 16.49
C GLY A 13 0.67 5.34 16.70
N GLU A 14 -0.65 5.59 16.62
CA GLU A 14 -1.66 4.54 16.80
C GLU A 14 -1.66 3.52 15.65
N HIS A 15 -1.70 2.23 16.00
CA HIS A 15 -1.92 1.17 15.02
C HIS A 15 -3.24 1.37 14.27
N GLY A 16 -3.18 1.25 12.94
CA GLY A 16 -4.32 1.48 12.05
C GLY A 16 -4.26 2.81 11.30
N THR A 17 -3.37 3.74 11.70
CA THR A 17 -3.16 5.03 11.03
C THR A 17 -2.10 5.01 9.92
N ASN A 18 -1.55 3.83 9.60
CA ASN A 18 -0.43 3.68 8.65
C ASN A 18 -0.64 4.37 7.30
N ALA A 19 -1.86 4.33 6.77
CA ALA A 19 -2.16 4.85 5.44
C ALA A 19 -2.13 6.38 5.36
N MET A 20 -2.04 7.09 6.50
CA MET A 20 -1.86 8.54 6.53
C MET A 20 -0.53 8.95 5.89
N GLU A 21 0.49 8.10 5.98
CA GLU A 21 1.80 8.36 5.38
C GLU A 21 1.72 8.51 3.84
N PHE A 22 0.75 7.87 3.16
CA PHE A 22 0.53 8.13 1.73
C PHE A 22 0.17 9.59 1.44
N VAL A 23 -0.59 10.22 2.33
CA VAL A 23 -0.97 11.64 2.22
C VAL A 23 0.28 12.50 2.41
N TYR A 24 1.08 12.23 3.45
CA TYR A 24 2.30 12.99 3.72
C TYR A 24 3.34 12.88 2.60
N MET A 25 3.55 11.68 2.07
CA MET A 25 4.45 11.47 0.92
C MET A 25 3.97 12.26 -0.31
N HIS A 26 2.66 12.28 -0.55
CA HIS A 26 2.09 13.00 -1.68
C HIS A 26 2.19 14.52 -1.51
N GLU A 27 1.87 15.04 -0.32
CA GLU A 27 2.03 16.45 0.04
C GLU A 27 3.50 16.91 -0.05
N ALA A 28 4.45 16.01 0.24
CA ALA A 28 5.88 16.24 0.06
C ALA A 28 6.34 16.21 -1.42
N GLY A 29 5.42 15.99 -2.37
CA GLY A 29 5.65 16.09 -3.80
C GLY A 29 5.85 14.76 -4.54
N MET A 30 5.69 13.61 -3.86
CA MET A 30 5.75 12.32 -4.54
C MET A 30 4.45 12.06 -5.32
N PRO A 31 4.49 11.69 -6.62
CA PRO A 31 3.28 11.35 -7.36
C PRO A 31 2.50 10.21 -6.71
N ALA A 32 1.16 10.23 -6.78
CA ALA A 32 0.29 9.22 -6.16
C ALA A 32 0.67 7.78 -6.53
N MET A 33 0.97 7.53 -7.81
CA MET A 33 1.43 6.22 -8.29
C MET A 33 2.75 5.79 -7.64
N GLU A 34 3.70 6.70 -7.45
CA GLU A 34 4.98 6.39 -6.81
C GLU A 34 4.81 6.18 -5.30
N CYS A 35 3.87 6.87 -4.66
CA CYS A 35 3.48 6.59 -3.27
C CYS A 35 2.99 5.14 -3.13
N ILE A 36 2.06 4.70 -3.99
CA ILE A 36 1.53 3.32 -4.01
C ILE A 36 2.64 2.31 -4.26
N LYS A 37 3.53 2.56 -5.23
CA LYS A 37 4.68 1.68 -5.51
C LYS A 37 5.63 1.56 -4.32
N SER A 38 5.82 2.63 -3.56
CA SER A 38 6.69 2.60 -2.37
C SER A 38 6.21 1.58 -1.33
N ALA A 39 4.89 1.40 -1.21
CA ALA A 39 4.27 0.46 -0.26
C ALA A 39 3.98 -0.93 -0.85
N THR A 40 4.28 -1.15 -2.13
CA THR A 40 3.98 -2.40 -2.84
C THR A 40 5.25 -2.97 -3.46
N VAL A 41 5.55 -2.64 -4.71
CA VAL A 41 6.70 -3.20 -5.44
C VAL A 41 8.04 -2.86 -4.81
N ASN A 42 8.23 -1.64 -4.32
CA ASN A 42 9.51 -1.25 -3.71
C ASN A 42 9.68 -1.88 -2.32
N ALA A 43 8.58 -2.03 -1.57
CA ALA A 43 8.60 -2.73 -0.29
C ALA A 43 8.90 -4.22 -0.49
N ALA A 44 8.29 -4.85 -1.49
CA ALA A 44 8.58 -6.24 -1.86
C ALA A 44 10.05 -6.43 -2.29
N ASP A 45 10.61 -5.50 -3.09
CA ASP A 45 12.02 -5.47 -3.47
C ASP A 45 12.94 -5.38 -2.24
N LEU A 46 12.64 -4.43 -1.34
CA LEU A 46 13.41 -4.24 -0.11
C LEU A 46 13.41 -5.48 0.79
N LEU A 47 12.29 -6.22 0.84
CA LEU A 47 12.14 -7.43 1.64
C LEU A 47 12.67 -8.69 0.93
N GLY A 48 13.11 -8.61 -0.33
CA GLY A 48 13.51 -9.77 -1.12
C GLY A 48 12.34 -10.71 -1.46
N GLN A 49 11.12 -10.17 -1.57
CA GLN A 49 9.87 -10.90 -1.80
C GLN A 49 9.20 -10.54 -3.13
N SER A 50 9.95 -9.94 -4.08
CA SER A 50 9.41 -9.52 -5.38
C SER A 50 8.79 -10.65 -6.19
N GLU A 51 9.18 -11.91 -5.96
CA GLU A 51 8.62 -13.07 -6.66
C GLU A 51 7.24 -13.47 -6.14
N SER A 52 6.89 -13.10 -4.90
CA SER A 52 5.69 -13.57 -4.21
C SER A 52 4.70 -12.46 -3.85
N LEU A 53 5.15 -11.20 -3.75
CA LEU A 53 4.38 -10.05 -3.27
C LEU A 53 4.55 -8.80 -4.14
N GLY A 54 3.79 -7.75 -3.81
CA GLY A 54 3.97 -6.38 -4.32
C GLY A 54 3.25 -6.03 -5.62
N THR A 55 2.78 -7.02 -6.40
CA THR A 55 1.96 -6.80 -7.60
C THR A 55 0.82 -7.81 -7.68
N ILE A 56 -0.20 -7.49 -8.48
CA ILE A 56 -1.29 -8.42 -8.82
C ILE A 56 -0.90 -9.10 -10.14
N GLU A 57 -0.24 -10.25 -10.04
CA GLU A 57 0.26 -11.03 -11.18
C GLU A 57 0.10 -12.54 -10.92
N PRO A 58 -0.05 -13.37 -11.95
CA PRO A 58 -0.10 -14.82 -11.79
C PRO A 58 1.13 -15.36 -11.05
N GLY A 59 0.91 -16.25 -10.08
CA GLY A 59 1.97 -16.89 -9.29
C GLY A 59 2.30 -16.19 -7.97
N LYS A 60 1.82 -14.96 -7.75
CA LYS A 60 1.97 -14.23 -6.48
C LYS A 60 0.86 -14.54 -5.48
N HIS A 61 1.09 -14.22 -4.21
CA HIS A 61 0.07 -14.35 -3.17
C HIS A 61 -1.16 -13.49 -3.51
N ALA A 62 -2.34 -14.03 -3.21
CA ALA A 62 -3.60 -13.31 -3.35
C ALA A 62 -3.80 -12.36 -2.16
N ASP A 63 -2.96 -11.33 -2.11
CA ASP A 63 -2.95 -10.26 -1.11
C ASP A 63 -3.42 -8.96 -1.78
N LEU A 64 -4.68 -8.58 -1.55
CA LEU A 64 -5.32 -7.47 -2.25
C LEU A 64 -6.12 -6.59 -1.29
N ILE A 65 -6.19 -5.31 -1.62
CA ILE A 65 -7.11 -4.35 -1.01
C ILE A 65 -7.96 -3.69 -2.10
N ALA A 66 -9.13 -3.18 -1.72
CA ALA A 66 -9.93 -2.30 -2.58
C ALA A 66 -10.42 -1.05 -1.83
N VAL A 67 -10.58 0.02 -2.59
CA VAL A 67 -11.07 1.34 -2.18
C VAL A 67 -12.20 1.76 -3.13
N GLU A 68 -13.07 2.66 -2.68
CA GLU A 68 -14.28 3.02 -3.45
C GLU A 68 -14.00 3.88 -4.69
N ILE A 69 -12.92 4.65 -4.67
CA ILE A 69 -12.48 5.52 -5.77
C ILE A 69 -11.01 5.29 -6.08
N SER A 70 -10.56 5.76 -7.25
CA SER A 70 -9.17 5.63 -7.67
C SER A 70 -8.23 6.38 -6.71
N PRO A 71 -7.23 5.71 -6.12
CA PRO A 71 -6.23 6.39 -5.27
C PRO A 71 -5.26 7.27 -6.09
N LEU A 72 -5.33 7.23 -7.43
CA LEU A 72 -4.61 8.14 -8.30
C LEU A 72 -5.31 9.50 -8.44
N GLU A 73 -6.61 9.55 -8.16
CA GLU A 73 -7.40 10.78 -8.13
C GLU A 73 -7.38 11.41 -6.74
N ASP A 74 -7.51 10.59 -5.69
CA ASP A 74 -7.41 11.00 -4.29
C ASP A 74 -6.69 9.94 -3.47
N ILE A 75 -5.42 10.19 -3.14
CA ILE A 75 -4.59 9.25 -2.37
C ILE A 75 -5.12 9.02 -0.94
N SER A 76 -5.88 9.97 -0.39
CA SER A 76 -6.41 9.87 0.98
C SER A 76 -7.42 8.73 1.14
N VAL A 77 -8.00 8.23 0.04
CA VAL A 77 -8.91 7.08 0.02
C VAL A 77 -8.27 5.81 0.58
N LEU A 78 -6.94 5.69 0.56
CA LEU A 78 -6.21 4.56 1.15
C LEU A 78 -6.40 4.48 2.68
N ASN A 79 -6.85 5.54 3.34
CA ASN A 79 -7.27 5.50 4.75
C ASN A 79 -8.64 4.82 4.96
N ARG A 80 -9.39 4.57 3.88
CA ARG A 80 -10.74 3.98 3.87
C ARG A 80 -10.81 2.77 2.95
N VAL A 81 -9.94 1.79 3.19
CA VAL A 81 -10.00 0.48 2.51
C VAL A 81 -11.31 -0.22 2.84
N VAL A 82 -12.07 -0.65 1.83
CA VAL A 82 -13.37 -1.33 2.00
C VAL A 82 -13.27 -2.85 1.87
N PHE A 83 -12.18 -3.35 1.30
CA PHE A 83 -11.94 -4.78 1.10
C PHE A 83 -10.50 -5.14 1.44
N VAL A 84 -10.30 -6.28 2.13
CA VAL A 84 -8.98 -6.84 2.45
C VAL A 84 -9.02 -8.35 2.27
N MET A 85 -8.15 -8.86 1.40
CA MET A 85 -7.85 -10.26 1.20
C MET A 85 -6.37 -10.51 1.52
N LYS A 86 -6.09 -11.61 2.22
CA LYS A 86 -4.73 -12.10 2.47
C LYS A 86 -4.70 -13.61 2.25
N ASP A 87 -3.73 -14.06 1.46
CA ASP A 87 -3.53 -15.45 1.06
C ASP A 87 -4.82 -16.09 0.54
N GLY A 88 -5.56 -15.34 -0.29
CA GLY A 88 -6.83 -15.76 -0.87
C GLY A 88 -8.03 -15.73 0.09
N LYS A 89 -7.82 -15.49 1.38
CA LYS A 89 -8.89 -15.40 2.37
C LYS A 89 -9.34 -13.95 2.56
N VAL A 90 -10.64 -13.71 2.46
CA VAL A 90 -11.25 -12.39 2.72
C VAL A 90 -11.37 -12.17 4.23
N TYR A 91 -10.82 -11.05 4.71
CA TYR A 91 -10.90 -10.62 6.12
C TYR A 91 -11.78 -9.38 6.31
N LYS A 92 -11.89 -8.55 5.28
CA LYS A 92 -12.81 -7.42 5.23
C LYS A 92 -13.50 -7.44 3.87
N GLY A 93 -14.83 -7.45 3.89
CA GLY A 93 -15.67 -7.37 2.71
C GLY A 93 -17.10 -7.08 3.15
N ARG A 94 -17.76 -6.17 2.44
CA ARG A 94 -19.22 -6.03 2.45
C ARG A 94 -19.76 -6.64 1.18
#